data_AF-A0A353RCU0-F1
#
_entry.id   AF-A0A353RCU0-F1
#
_cell.length_a   1.000
_cell.length_b   1.000
_cell.length_c   1.000
_cell.angle_alpha   90.00
_cell.angle_beta   90.00
_cell.angle_gamma   90.00
#
_symmetry.space_group_name_H-M   'P 1'
#
loop_
_entity.id
_entity.type
_entity.pdbx_description
1 polymer ?
#
loop_
_entity_poly.entity_id
_entity_poly.type
_entity_poly.pdbx_seq_one_letter_code
_entity_poly.pdbx_strand_id
1 'polypeptide(L)' 'FGEYKAGALRGAKNAVAITLGTGVGSGIIIGGKIYAGSNFAGGELGHTVIVA' A
#
# COMPACT_ATOMS: atom_id res chain seq x y z
N PHE A 1 -3.75 -3.02 -6.09
CA PHE A 1 -5.23 -3.07 -6.24
C PHE A 1 -5.75 -4.48 -6.61
N GLY A 2 -4.98 -5.32 -7.31
CA GLY A 2 -5.38 -6.71 -7.60
C GLY A 2 -5.76 -7.50 -6.33
N GLU A 3 -4.87 -7.51 -5.34
CA GLU A 3 -5.13 -8.16 -4.04
C GLU A 3 -6.40 -7.67 -3.33
N TYR A 4 -6.74 -6.39 -3.49
CA TYR A 4 -7.94 -5.81 -2.90
C TYR A 4 -9.23 -6.21 -3.63
N LYS A 5 -9.18 -6.39 -4.95
CA LYS A 5 -10.34 -6.79 -5.74
C LYS A 5 -10.61 -8.30 -5.65
N ALA A 6 -9.56 -9.10 -5.73
CA ALA A 6 -9.69 -10.53 -5.98
C ALA A 6 -8.72 -11.41 -5.18
N GLY A 7 -7.87 -10.83 -4.34
CA GLY A 7 -6.88 -11.56 -3.57
C GLY A 7 -7.06 -11.43 -2.06
N ALA A 8 -5.94 -11.40 -1.34
CA ALA A 8 -5.91 -11.50 0.12
C ALA A 8 -6.52 -10.29 0.85
N LEU A 9 -6.67 -9.15 0.16
CA LEU A 9 -7.20 -7.91 0.74
C LEU A 9 -8.69 -7.71 0.42
N ARG A 10 -9.36 -8.69 -0.20
CA ARG A 10 -10.78 -8.60 -0.57
C ARG A 10 -11.68 -8.46 0.65
N GLY A 11 -12.56 -7.47 0.62
CA GLY A 11 -13.53 -7.18 1.70
C GLY A 11 -12.96 -6.32 2.83
N ALA A 12 -11.68 -6.00 2.81
CA ALA A 12 -11.10 -5.08 3.78
C ALA A 12 -11.61 -3.65 3.54
N LYS A 13 -12.02 -2.93 4.59
CA LYS A 13 -12.41 -1.50 4.48
C LYS A 13 -11.19 -0.61 4.24
N ASN A 14 -10.11 -0.93 4.93
CA ASN A 14 -8.79 -0.29 4.81
C ASN A 14 -7.77 -1.41 4.64
N ALA A 15 -6.78 -1.22 3.78
CA ALA A 15 -5.77 -2.22 3.51
C ALA A 15 -4.42 -1.59 3.17
N VAL A 16 -3.34 -2.28 3.52
CA VAL A 16 -1.98 -1.97 3.07
C VAL A 16 -1.43 -3.24 2.41
N ALA A 17 -0.91 -3.09 1.20
CA ALA A 17 -0.11 -4.12 0.55
C ALA A 17 1.36 -3.71 0.65
N ILE A 18 2.24 -4.61 1.07
CA ILE A 18 3.69 -4.42 1.00
C ILE A 18 4.24 -5.47 0.04
N THR A 19 5.06 -5.02 -0.90
CA THR A 19 5.73 -5.90 -1.86
C THR A 19 7.22 -5.91 -1.55
N LEU A 20 7.76 -7.09 -1.28
CA LEU A 20 9.18 -7.32 -1.10
C LEU A 20 9.75 -7.91 -2.39
N GLY A 21 10.63 -7.15 -3.05
CA GLY A 21 11.34 -7.56 -4.25
C GLY A 21 12.80 -7.13 -4.16
N THR A 22 13.33 -6.53 -5.23
CA THR A 22 14.66 -5.87 -5.18
C THR A 22 14.67 -4.70 -4.19
N GLY A 23 13.53 -4.07 -3.95
CA GLY A 23 13.29 -3.09 -2.90
C GLY A 23 11.98 -3.34 -2.16
N VAL A 24 11.52 -2.36 -1.39
CA VAL A 24 10.24 -2.39 -0.67
C VAL A 24 9.27 -1.41 -1.32
N GLY A 25 8.18 -1.93 -1.86
CA GLY A 25 7.07 -1.14 -2.38
C GLY A 25 5.84 -1.26 -1.49
N SER A 26 4.91 -0.30 -1.57
CA SER A 26 3.63 -0.46 -0.90
C SER A 26 2.47 0.22 -1.62
N GLY A 27 1.25 -0.16 -1.27
CA GLY A 27 0.02 0.49 -1.71
C GLY A 27 -1.00 0.55 -0.59
N ILE A 28 -1.65 1.71 -0.44
CA ILE A 28 -2.58 1.99 0.66
C ILE A 28 -4.00 2.17 0.10
N ILE A 29 -4.97 1.57 0.78
CA ILE A 29 -6.40 1.72 0.52
C ILE A 29 -7.09 2.16 1.80
N ILE A 30 -7.86 3.26 1.74
CA ILE A 30 -8.63 3.80 2.87
C ILE A 30 -10.07 4.00 2.41
N GLY A 31 -11.03 3.42 3.14
CA GLY A 31 -12.45 3.48 2.78
C GLY A 31 -12.73 2.93 1.38
N GLY A 32 -11.99 1.89 0.98
CA GLY A 32 -12.09 1.26 -0.33
C GLY A 32 -11.56 2.08 -1.52
N LYS A 33 -10.86 3.20 -1.27
CA LYS A 33 -10.22 4.02 -2.30
C LYS A 33 -8.71 3.96 -2.18
N ILE A 34 -8.01 3.99 -3.32
CA ILE A 34 -6.55 4.10 -3.33
C ILE A 34 -6.16 5.44 -2.71
N TYR A 35 -5.24 5.40 -1.74
CA TYR A 35 -4.64 6.59 -1.17
C TYR A 35 -3.34 6.91 -1.94
N ALA A 36 -3.43 7.84 -2.90
CA ALA A 36 -2.32 8.21 -3.77
C ALA A 36 -1.41 9.32 -3.19
N GLY A 37 -1.81 9.97 -2.10
CA GLY A 37 -1.15 11.19 -1.60
C GLY A 37 -1.41 12.42 -2.49
N SER A 38 -1.03 13.61 -2.02
CA SER A 38 -1.29 14.88 -2.72
C SER A 38 -0.47 15.07 -4.00
N ASN A 39 0.65 14.35 -4.15
CA ASN A 39 1.54 14.42 -5.32
C ASN A 39 1.83 13.03 -5.91
N PHE A 40 0.86 12.10 -5.82
CA PHE A 40 0.98 10.73 -6.36
C PHE A 40 2.12 9.87 -5.80
N ALA A 41 2.81 10.33 -4.75
CA ALA A 41 3.88 9.61 -4.05
C ALA A 41 3.42 9.05 -2.69
N GLY A 42 2.11 8.84 -2.50
CA GLY A 42 1.57 8.19 -1.32
C GLY A 42 1.89 6.69 -1.33
N GLY A 43 2.27 6.15 -0.17
CA GLY A 43 2.59 4.72 -0.05
C GLY A 43 4.05 4.36 -0.37
N GLU A 44 4.98 5.32 -0.40
CA GLU A 44 6.42 5.06 -0.49
C GLU A 44 7.01 4.55 0.85
N LEU A 45 6.37 3.52 1.44
CA LEU A 45 6.74 3.01 2.77
C LEU A 45 8.16 2.42 2.81
N GLY A 46 8.70 1.98 1.67
CA GLY A 46 10.08 1.52 1.55
C GLY A 46 11.13 2.62 1.78
N HIS A 47 10.74 3.89 1.69
CA HIS A 47 11.60 5.04 2.00
C HIS A 47 11.48 5.51 3.45
N THR A 48 10.70 4.82 4.28
CA THR A 48 10.62 5.12 5.72
C THR A 48 11.94 4.77 6.38
N VAL A 49 12.60 5.76 7.00
CA VAL A 49 13.81 5.51 7.78
C VAL A 49 13.44 4.74 9.04
N ILE A 50 14.12 3.61 9.25
CA ILE A 50 14.04 2.85 10.50
C ILE A 50 15.27 3.17 11.36
N VAL A 51 15.08 3.13 12.67
CA VAL A 51 16.17 3.23 13.66
C VAL A 51 16.17 1.97 14.51
N ALA A 52 17.35 1.57 14.96
CA ALA A 52 17.56 0.42 15.84
C ALA A 52 17.49 0.84 17.31
#